data_AF-A0A5R9EY84-F1
#
_entry.id   AF-A0A5R9EY84-F1
#
_cell.length_a   1.000
_cell.length_b   1.000
_cell.length_c   1.000
_cell.angle_alpha   90.00
_cell.angle_beta   90.00
_cell.angle_gamma   90.00
#
_symmetry.space_group_name_H-M   'P 1'
#
loop_
_entity.id
_entity.type
_entity.pdbx_description
1 polymer ?
#
loop_
_entity_poly.entity_id
_entity_poly.type
_entity_poly.pdbx_seq_one_letter_code
_entity_poly.pdbx_strand_id
1 'polypeptide(L)'
;MKNKLFIGLIICYFFNMVFIANPSRANGFGPNEWTQYRMNFNNNPVFSNEDSRIINSSFKTGDQIRSTPVVVGDNIFIGNHGSGDIYSYNIITGDLNWENKAPNWIHSEILNVNNKLYVGYGNRFYQKKGELRGTGKSGLLCLDATTGKVLWNYSTKGEVMPTPAIYNDSVYIVTGDKHLYEVDLVSGKTKWEFNLGSIINMSSPVISNGVLFVGGSNKENLLALDLDKRKIKWETNFEGTHGLGDIPPALYNNEIVFVTALKENSKMPPLKDIFDKYGTVRTYKEIVKRALKPVIDGSVLQNEEHYLYALDAKNGEVLWKKNLGNGAWVKNNKSGAPMVYKNNVYLGSPITKKYYSVDVKSGEINWDYEVGFLTKAPPVAEKNIVYFTDVGGYVSAFDSKAGELLGRKQLGGKLAPSGPIIMNHNLIVGSQNSKVYALPTNDILGSNDKPKSNSLVFIGYIYIIPFLILIALVFSLRYLFKKRKKLKKDYKVAS
;
A
#
# COMPACT_ATOMS: atom_id res chain seq x y z
N MET A 1 -78.53 -0.87 -37.40
CA MET A 1 -79.22 -0.50 -36.16
C MET A 1 -78.59 -1.27 -34.99
N LYS A 2 -77.98 -0.55 -34.03
CA LYS A 2 -77.78 -0.86 -32.60
C LYS A 2 -77.01 -2.16 -32.22
N ASN A 3 -75.80 -2.05 -31.62
CA ASN A 3 -75.50 -2.03 -30.16
C ASN A 3 -75.98 -3.32 -29.44
N LYS A 4 -75.29 -4.00 -28.51
CA LYS A 4 -74.01 -3.91 -27.75
C LYS A 4 -73.98 -5.16 -26.82
N LEU A 5 -72.80 -5.47 -26.24
CA LEU A 5 -72.42 -6.31 -25.07
C LEU A 5 -71.56 -7.53 -25.45
N PHE A 6 -70.23 -7.54 -25.33
CA PHE A 6 -69.30 -7.49 -24.18
C PHE A 6 -69.24 -8.73 -23.27
N ILE A 7 -68.01 -9.08 -22.89
CA ILE A 7 -67.48 -10.22 -22.10
C ILE A 7 -66.99 -11.37 -23.01
N GLY A 8 -65.71 -11.71 -23.13
CA GLY A 8 -64.52 -11.41 -22.34
C GLY A 8 -63.83 -12.71 -21.92
N LEU A 9 -62.99 -13.29 -22.78
CA LEU A 9 -62.06 -14.36 -22.42
C LEU A 9 -60.85 -14.32 -23.37
N ILE A 10 -59.86 -13.52 -22.99
CA ILE A 10 -58.52 -13.51 -23.58
C ILE A 10 -57.76 -14.69 -22.96
N ILE A 11 -57.46 -15.69 -23.79
CA ILE A 11 -56.53 -16.77 -23.46
C ILE A 11 -55.12 -16.18 -23.56
N CYS A 12 -54.54 -15.81 -22.42
CA CYS A 12 -53.12 -15.49 -22.32
C CYS A 12 -52.30 -16.77 -22.47
N TYR A 13 -51.67 -16.96 -23.63
CA TYR A 13 -50.56 -17.89 -23.80
C TYR A 13 -49.37 -17.39 -22.98
N PHE A 14 -49.20 -17.91 -21.76
CA PHE A 14 -47.94 -17.78 -21.02
C PHE A 14 -46.89 -18.69 -21.67
N PHE A 15 -45.96 -18.08 -22.40
CA PHE A 15 -44.69 -18.72 -22.75
C PHE A 15 -43.92 -18.98 -21.46
N ASN A 16 -43.96 -20.22 -20.96
CA ASN A 16 -43.01 -20.68 -19.96
C ASN A 16 -41.63 -20.80 -20.64
N MET A 17 -40.91 -19.68 -20.70
CA MET A 17 -39.46 -19.74 -20.83
C MET A 17 -38.93 -20.35 -19.52
N VAL A 18 -38.70 -21.65 -19.55
CA VAL A 18 -37.82 -22.31 -18.60
C VAL A 18 -36.47 -21.63 -18.78
N PHE A 19 -36.15 -20.70 -17.88
CA PHE A 19 -34.76 -20.33 -17.63
C PHE A 19 -34.08 -21.62 -17.20
N ILE A 20 -33.40 -22.27 -18.15
CA ILE A 20 -32.32 -23.16 -17.80
C ILE A 20 -31.33 -22.24 -17.09
N ALA A 21 -31.36 -22.26 -15.76
CA ALA A 21 -30.29 -21.73 -14.95
C ALA A 21 -29.00 -22.28 -15.57
N ASN A 22 -28.17 -21.38 -16.12
CA ASN A 22 -26.82 -21.74 -16.53
C ASN A 22 -26.25 -22.61 -15.41
N PRO A 23 -25.74 -23.81 -15.70
CA PRO A 23 -25.14 -24.63 -14.67
C PRO A 23 -24.14 -23.75 -13.94
N SER A 24 -24.35 -23.60 -12.63
CA SER A 24 -23.51 -22.83 -11.72
C SER A 24 -22.07 -23.01 -12.17
N ARG A 25 -21.48 -21.95 -12.73
CA ARG A 25 -20.07 -21.93 -13.11
C ARG A 25 -19.35 -22.45 -11.86
N ALA A 26 -18.70 -23.62 -11.95
CA ALA A 26 -18.03 -24.22 -10.81
C ALA A 26 -17.25 -23.10 -10.11
N ASN A 27 -17.52 -22.86 -8.83
CA ASN A 27 -16.97 -21.71 -8.11
C ASN A 27 -15.46 -21.71 -8.33
N GLY A 28 -14.93 -20.66 -8.98
CA GLY A 28 -13.50 -20.54 -9.20
C GLY A 28 -12.76 -20.40 -7.87
N PHE A 29 -11.44 -20.57 -7.91
CA PHE A 29 -10.60 -20.46 -6.73
C PHE A 29 -10.74 -19.08 -6.05
N GLY A 30 -10.74 -17.99 -6.83
CA GLY A 30 -10.99 -16.64 -6.35
C GLY A 30 -12.43 -16.15 -6.56
N PRO A 31 -12.72 -14.90 -6.15
CA PRO A 31 -14.01 -14.25 -6.39
C PRO A 31 -14.31 -14.11 -7.89
N ASN A 32 -15.56 -13.80 -8.23
CA ASN A 32 -15.98 -13.57 -9.61
C ASN A 32 -15.54 -12.20 -10.16
N GLU A 33 -15.26 -11.25 -9.27
CA GLU A 33 -14.89 -9.88 -9.63
C GLU A 33 -14.00 -9.23 -8.56
N TRP A 34 -13.33 -8.15 -8.95
CA TRP A 34 -12.50 -7.31 -8.11
C TRP A 34 -12.69 -5.85 -8.54
N THR A 35 -13.45 -5.08 -7.78
CA THR A 35 -14.00 -3.79 -8.23
C THR A 35 -13.25 -2.58 -7.68
N GLN A 36 -12.44 -2.73 -6.63
CA GLN A 36 -11.70 -1.62 -6.04
C GLN A 36 -10.45 -2.12 -5.32
N TYR A 37 -9.62 -1.18 -4.87
CA TYR A 37 -8.45 -1.44 -4.05
C TYR A 37 -8.77 -2.41 -2.91
N ARG A 38 -7.96 -3.48 -2.78
CA ARG A 38 -8.07 -4.46 -1.69
C ARG A 38 -9.45 -5.12 -1.61
N MET A 39 -10.14 -5.24 -2.75
CA MET A 39 -11.43 -5.92 -2.96
C MET A 39 -12.65 -5.25 -2.31
N ASN A 40 -12.49 -4.48 -1.23
CA ASN A 40 -13.60 -3.89 -0.47
C ASN A 40 -13.18 -2.63 0.29
N PHE A 41 -14.18 -1.89 0.77
CA PHE A 41 -13.98 -0.63 1.49
C PHE A 41 -13.29 -0.78 2.86
N ASN A 42 -13.23 -1.98 3.44
CA ASN A 42 -12.47 -2.24 4.67
C ASN A 42 -10.97 -2.46 4.40
N ASN A 43 -10.55 -2.52 3.14
CA ASN A 43 -9.21 -2.88 2.71
C ASN A 43 -8.74 -4.29 3.14
N ASN A 44 -9.67 -5.24 3.34
CA ASN A 44 -9.37 -6.61 3.76
C ASN A 44 -9.73 -7.64 2.66
N PRO A 45 -8.82 -7.96 1.73
CA PRO A 45 -9.07 -8.86 0.61
C PRO A 45 -8.94 -10.32 1.03
N VAL A 46 -10.02 -10.84 1.59
CA VAL A 46 -10.20 -12.25 1.93
C VAL A 46 -11.39 -12.81 1.16
N PHE A 47 -11.17 -13.90 0.43
CA PHE A 47 -12.22 -14.68 -0.18
C PHE A 47 -12.13 -16.13 0.31
N SER A 48 -13.29 -16.73 0.57
CA SER A 48 -13.41 -18.12 0.98
C SER A 48 -14.68 -18.72 0.35
N ASN A 49 -14.54 -19.92 -0.21
CA ASN A 49 -15.65 -20.79 -0.61
C ASN A 49 -15.33 -22.24 -0.18
N GLU A 50 -16.06 -23.21 -0.72
CA GLU A 50 -15.85 -24.65 -0.42
C GLU A 50 -14.55 -25.23 -1.01
N ASP A 51 -13.78 -24.45 -1.76
CA ASP A 51 -12.52 -24.88 -2.34
C ASP A 51 -11.44 -25.00 -1.25
N SER A 52 -10.93 -26.21 -1.07
CA SER A 52 -9.88 -26.52 -0.10
C SER A 52 -8.50 -26.72 -0.74
N ARG A 53 -8.31 -26.31 -2.00
CA ARG A 53 -7.04 -26.49 -2.71
C ARG A 53 -5.94 -25.69 -2.01
N ILE A 54 -4.83 -26.38 -1.76
CA ILE A 54 -3.61 -25.81 -1.20
C ILE A 54 -2.70 -25.39 -2.35
N ILE A 55 -2.38 -24.11 -2.40
CA ILE A 55 -1.46 -23.54 -3.37
C ILE A 55 -0.14 -23.27 -2.66
N ASN A 56 0.90 -24.01 -3.02
CA ASN A 56 2.27 -23.76 -2.60
C ASN A 56 3.14 -23.59 -3.84
N SER A 57 3.27 -22.36 -4.31
CA SER A 57 3.83 -22.05 -5.62
C SER A 57 4.39 -20.64 -5.69
N SER A 58 5.20 -20.38 -6.71
CA SER A 58 5.65 -19.03 -7.03
C SER A 58 5.55 -18.76 -8.51
N PHE A 59 5.03 -17.58 -8.86
CA PHE A 59 4.88 -17.12 -10.24
C PHE A 59 5.98 -16.11 -10.53
N LYS A 60 6.77 -16.34 -11.58
CA LYS A 60 7.90 -15.46 -11.94
C LYS A 60 7.42 -14.38 -12.93
N THR A 61 7.91 -13.16 -12.76
CA THR A 61 7.66 -12.05 -13.70
C THR A 61 8.97 -11.41 -14.16
N GLY A 62 8.90 -10.45 -15.08
CA GLY A 62 10.07 -9.75 -15.64
C GLY A 62 10.71 -8.71 -14.71
N ASP A 63 9.94 -8.12 -13.81
CA ASP A 63 10.36 -7.03 -12.91
C ASP A 63 9.61 -7.08 -11.56
N GLN A 64 9.96 -6.17 -10.66
CA GLN A 64 9.43 -6.05 -9.30
C GLN A 64 7.90 -5.92 -9.29
N ILE A 65 7.27 -6.61 -8.35
CA ILE A 65 5.85 -6.45 -8.07
C ILE A 65 5.70 -5.48 -6.90
N ARG A 66 4.90 -4.43 -7.09
CA ARG A 66 4.64 -3.40 -6.08
C ARG A 66 3.16 -3.12 -5.84
N SER A 67 2.28 -3.53 -6.74
CA SER A 67 0.85 -3.63 -6.47
C SER A 67 0.48 -5.01 -5.90
N THR A 68 -0.71 -5.12 -5.34
CA THR A 68 -1.30 -6.39 -4.92
C THR A 68 -1.61 -7.25 -6.16
N PRO A 69 -1.17 -8.51 -6.25
CA PRO A 69 -1.67 -9.44 -7.26
C PRO A 69 -3.18 -9.64 -7.10
N VAL A 70 -3.93 -9.72 -8.20
CA VAL A 70 -5.39 -9.86 -8.15
C VAL A 70 -5.79 -11.25 -8.59
N VAL A 71 -6.63 -11.93 -7.82
CA VAL A 71 -7.16 -13.26 -8.15
C VAL A 71 -8.64 -13.15 -8.45
N VAL A 72 -9.05 -13.62 -9.62
CA VAL A 72 -10.47 -13.74 -10.02
C VAL A 72 -10.68 -15.05 -10.76
N GLY A 73 -11.62 -15.85 -10.25
CA GLY A 73 -11.77 -17.25 -10.62
C GLY A 73 -10.44 -18.00 -10.44
N ASP A 74 -10.04 -18.77 -11.44
CA ASP A 74 -8.80 -19.56 -11.40
C ASP A 74 -7.57 -18.78 -11.90
N ASN A 75 -7.69 -17.47 -12.13
CA ASN A 75 -6.64 -16.64 -12.70
C ASN A 75 -6.05 -15.69 -11.67
N ILE A 76 -4.73 -15.50 -11.74
CA ILE A 76 -4.01 -14.44 -11.04
C ILE A 76 -3.44 -13.45 -12.05
N PHE A 77 -3.74 -12.17 -11.84
CA PHE A 77 -3.28 -11.03 -12.65
C PHE A 77 -2.20 -10.26 -11.91
N ILE A 78 -1.08 -10.00 -12.60
CA ILE A 78 0.13 -9.42 -11.98
C ILE A 78 0.64 -8.27 -12.84
N GLY A 79 0.79 -7.08 -12.23
CA GLY A 79 1.40 -5.91 -12.86
C GLY A 79 2.83 -5.68 -12.35
N ASN A 80 3.75 -5.38 -13.27
CA ASN A 80 5.15 -5.13 -12.96
C ASN A 80 5.46 -3.63 -12.88
N HIS A 81 6.32 -3.28 -11.93
CA HIS A 81 6.58 -1.91 -11.56
C HIS A 81 7.22 -1.09 -12.67
N GLY A 82 8.49 -1.31 -13.01
CA GLY A 82 9.24 -0.47 -13.92
C GLY A 82 9.00 -0.81 -15.38
N SER A 83 8.84 -2.10 -15.68
CA SER A 83 8.69 -2.60 -17.05
C SER A 83 7.28 -2.42 -17.62
N GLY A 84 6.27 -2.27 -16.77
CA GLY A 84 4.86 -2.20 -17.16
C GLY A 84 4.29 -3.53 -17.65
N ASP A 85 4.99 -4.65 -17.49
CA ASP A 85 4.51 -5.96 -17.95
C ASP A 85 3.27 -6.40 -17.13
N ILE A 86 2.33 -7.04 -17.81
CA ILE A 86 1.07 -7.57 -17.28
C ILE A 86 1.05 -9.06 -17.56
N TYR A 87 0.81 -9.86 -16.53
CA TYR A 87 0.74 -11.31 -16.64
C TYR A 87 -0.62 -11.82 -16.18
N SER A 88 -1.10 -12.88 -16.82
CA SER A 88 -2.13 -13.77 -16.28
C SER A 88 -1.56 -15.18 -16.16
N TYR A 89 -1.69 -15.76 -14.97
CA TYR A 89 -1.40 -17.18 -14.73
C TYR A 89 -2.64 -17.90 -14.24
N ASN A 90 -2.74 -19.19 -14.52
CA ASN A 90 -3.63 -20.05 -13.77
C ASN A 90 -3.03 -20.28 -12.38
N ILE A 91 -3.76 -19.92 -11.32
CA ILE A 91 -3.25 -19.97 -9.95
C ILE A 91 -3.09 -21.40 -9.42
N ILE A 92 -3.84 -22.36 -9.99
CA ILE A 92 -3.84 -23.75 -9.57
C ILE A 92 -2.75 -24.53 -10.28
N THR A 93 -2.65 -24.41 -11.61
CA THR A 93 -1.68 -25.19 -12.39
C THR A 93 -0.32 -24.53 -12.46
N GLY A 94 -0.25 -23.21 -12.27
CA GLY A 94 0.98 -22.44 -12.46
C GLY A 94 1.24 -22.00 -13.89
N ASP A 95 0.38 -22.39 -14.84
CA ASP A 95 0.58 -22.12 -16.26
C ASP A 95 0.39 -20.64 -16.58
N LEU A 96 1.25 -20.11 -17.44
CA LEU A 96 1.08 -18.78 -18.01
C LEU A 96 -0.07 -18.81 -19.02
N ASN A 97 -1.10 -18.00 -18.79
CA ASN A 97 -2.21 -17.85 -19.72
C ASN A 97 -1.84 -16.90 -20.86
N TRP A 98 -1.32 -15.71 -20.52
CA TRP A 98 -0.91 -14.68 -21.46
C TRP A 98 -0.06 -13.60 -20.80
N GLU A 99 0.65 -12.84 -21.63
CA GLU A 99 1.41 -11.64 -21.25
C GLU A 99 0.99 -10.43 -22.11
N ASN A 100 1.01 -9.24 -21.51
CA ASN A 100 0.88 -7.97 -22.21
C ASN A 100 1.73 -6.90 -21.50
N LYS A 101 1.65 -5.64 -21.91
CA LYS A 101 2.49 -4.56 -21.41
C LYS A 101 1.75 -3.22 -21.45
N ALA A 102 1.72 -2.54 -20.30
CA ALA A 102 1.33 -1.15 -20.21
C ALA A 102 2.46 -0.22 -20.70
N PRO A 103 2.15 0.99 -21.20
CA PRO A 103 3.16 1.93 -21.70
C PRO A 103 4.13 2.49 -20.65
N ASN A 104 3.84 2.27 -19.36
CA ASN A 104 4.58 2.84 -18.24
C ASN A 104 4.39 1.94 -17.01
N TRP A 105 4.86 2.41 -15.85
CA TRP A 105 4.84 1.65 -14.63
C TRP A 105 3.45 1.23 -14.19
N ILE A 106 3.33 0.03 -13.61
CA ILE A 106 2.11 -0.41 -12.94
C ILE A 106 2.33 -0.41 -11.43
N HIS A 107 1.48 0.36 -10.76
CA HIS A 107 1.41 0.46 -9.30
C HIS A 107 -0.02 0.27 -8.77
N SER A 108 -1.00 0.22 -9.69
CA SER A 108 -2.40 -0.09 -9.41
C SER A 108 -2.60 -1.61 -9.29
N GLU A 109 -3.59 -2.02 -8.50
CA GLU A 109 -4.15 -3.37 -8.63
C GLU A 109 -4.92 -3.48 -9.96
N ILE A 110 -4.90 -4.66 -10.56
CA ILE A 110 -5.57 -4.92 -11.84
C ILE A 110 -7.01 -5.34 -11.55
N LEU A 111 -7.96 -4.40 -11.62
CA LEU A 111 -9.37 -4.71 -11.37
C LEU A 111 -9.90 -5.68 -12.42
N ASN A 112 -10.88 -6.51 -12.07
CA ASN A 112 -11.52 -7.43 -13.00
C ASN A 112 -13.04 -7.44 -12.79
N VAL A 113 -13.78 -7.06 -13.82
CA VAL A 113 -15.25 -7.10 -13.83
C VAL A 113 -15.69 -7.54 -15.22
N ASN A 114 -16.67 -8.43 -15.31
CA ASN A 114 -17.26 -8.89 -16.58
C ASN A 114 -16.22 -9.36 -17.61
N ASN A 115 -15.22 -10.14 -17.16
CA ASN A 115 -14.11 -10.65 -17.98
C ASN A 115 -13.24 -9.55 -18.63
N LYS A 116 -13.21 -8.35 -18.04
CA LYS A 116 -12.36 -7.24 -18.46
C LYS A 116 -11.47 -6.79 -17.32
N LEU A 117 -10.22 -6.49 -17.65
CA LEU A 117 -9.22 -6.00 -16.73
C LEU A 117 -9.05 -4.49 -16.87
N TYR A 118 -8.92 -3.78 -15.76
CA TYR A 118 -8.68 -2.33 -15.76
C TYR A 118 -7.37 -2.03 -15.03
N VAL A 119 -6.41 -1.45 -15.75
CA VAL A 119 -5.02 -1.27 -15.29
C VAL A 119 -4.62 0.19 -15.38
N GLY A 120 -4.45 0.84 -14.23
CA GLY A 120 -3.88 2.18 -14.14
C GLY A 120 -2.35 2.14 -14.34
N TYR A 121 -1.82 3.03 -15.15
CA TYR A 121 -0.38 3.14 -15.42
C TYR A 121 0.14 4.58 -15.36
N GLY A 122 1.41 4.71 -14.97
CA GLY A 122 2.10 5.99 -14.82
C GLY A 122 3.19 5.90 -13.75
N ASN A 123 4.09 6.89 -13.70
CA ASN A 123 5.22 6.87 -12.75
C ASN A 123 5.19 8.04 -11.76
N ARG A 124 6.00 7.92 -10.71
CA ARG A 124 6.03 8.88 -9.61
C ARG A 124 6.74 10.21 -9.90
N PHE A 125 7.36 10.36 -11.07
CA PHE A 125 8.16 11.53 -11.40
C PHE A 125 7.27 12.70 -11.82
N TYR A 126 7.68 13.92 -11.52
CA TYR A 126 6.90 15.10 -11.84
C TYR A 126 7.30 15.67 -13.20
N GLN A 127 6.31 15.98 -14.05
CA GLN A 127 6.52 16.87 -15.19
C GLN A 127 6.71 18.31 -14.69
N LYS A 128 5.90 18.71 -13.69
CA LYS A 128 6.02 19.98 -12.97
C LYS A 128 5.72 19.75 -11.48
N LYS A 129 6.73 19.96 -10.63
CA LYS A 129 6.65 19.62 -9.19
C LYS A 129 5.47 20.35 -8.53
N GLY A 130 4.62 19.61 -7.83
CA GLY A 130 3.43 20.14 -7.15
C GLY A 130 2.23 20.46 -8.05
N GLU A 131 2.38 20.32 -9.37
CA GLU A 131 1.33 20.63 -10.34
C GLU A 131 0.92 19.43 -11.18
N LEU A 132 1.89 18.68 -11.72
CA LEU A 132 1.63 17.56 -12.62
C LEU A 132 2.63 16.43 -12.37
N ARG A 133 2.10 15.29 -11.90
CA ARG A 133 2.83 14.06 -11.62
C ARG A 133 2.56 13.00 -12.69
N GLY A 134 3.57 12.22 -13.05
CA GLY A 134 3.57 11.23 -14.13
C GLY A 134 4.31 11.70 -15.36
N THR A 135 5.55 11.26 -15.59
CA THR A 135 6.25 11.54 -16.86
C THR A 135 5.97 10.47 -17.91
N GLY A 136 6.01 10.83 -19.20
CA GLY A 136 5.69 9.91 -20.29
C GLY A 136 4.19 9.57 -20.35
N LYS A 137 3.85 8.45 -21.00
CA LYS A 137 2.46 8.03 -21.17
C LYS A 137 1.85 7.62 -19.83
N SER A 138 0.66 8.13 -19.52
CA SER A 138 -0.12 7.78 -18.33
C SER A 138 -1.57 7.53 -18.73
N GLY A 139 -2.29 6.73 -17.94
CA GLY A 139 -3.68 6.44 -18.25
C GLY A 139 -4.22 5.14 -17.66
N LEU A 140 -5.32 4.68 -18.25
CA LEU A 140 -6.02 3.46 -17.92
C LEU A 140 -6.09 2.55 -19.15
N LEU A 141 -5.71 1.28 -19.00
CA LEU A 141 -5.94 0.25 -20.02
C LEU A 141 -7.14 -0.61 -19.65
N CYS A 142 -7.91 -1.02 -20.65
CA CYS A 142 -8.85 -2.11 -20.55
C CYS A 142 -8.40 -3.30 -21.40
N LEU A 143 -8.32 -4.49 -20.82
CA LEU A 143 -7.91 -5.71 -21.51
C LEU A 143 -8.99 -6.78 -21.36
N ASP A 144 -9.11 -7.66 -22.35
CA ASP A 144 -9.87 -8.89 -22.20
C ASP A 144 -9.12 -9.82 -21.23
N ALA A 145 -9.79 -10.27 -20.16
CA ALA A 145 -9.13 -11.02 -19.09
C ALA A 145 -8.69 -12.43 -19.51
N THR A 146 -9.29 -12.99 -20.57
CA THR A 146 -8.99 -14.33 -21.07
C THR A 146 -7.81 -14.33 -22.03
N THR A 147 -7.70 -13.32 -22.88
CA THR A 147 -6.72 -13.27 -23.98
C THR A 147 -5.61 -12.25 -23.76
N GLY A 148 -5.78 -11.35 -22.79
CA GLY A 148 -4.88 -10.23 -22.55
C GLY A 148 -4.93 -9.17 -23.64
N LYS A 149 -5.84 -9.23 -24.63
CA LYS A 149 -5.90 -8.22 -25.69
C LYS A 149 -6.41 -6.89 -25.16
N VAL A 150 -5.75 -5.79 -25.53
CA VAL A 150 -6.22 -4.43 -25.21
C VAL A 150 -7.52 -4.17 -25.97
N LEU A 151 -8.59 -3.88 -25.23
CA LEU A 151 -9.91 -3.53 -25.77
C LEU A 151 -10.01 -2.03 -26.03
N TRP A 152 -9.51 -1.22 -25.09
CA TRP A 152 -9.42 0.22 -25.22
C TRP A 152 -8.36 0.79 -24.27
N ASN A 153 -7.98 2.05 -24.51
CA ASN A 153 -7.09 2.82 -23.64
C ASN A 153 -7.67 4.22 -23.43
N TYR A 154 -7.46 4.76 -22.24
CA TYR A 154 -7.79 6.13 -21.89
C TYR A 154 -6.53 6.85 -21.40
N SER A 155 -6.13 7.93 -22.08
CA SER A 155 -4.91 8.68 -21.75
C SER A 155 -5.21 9.84 -20.82
N THR A 156 -4.40 10.02 -19.79
CA THR A 156 -4.48 11.13 -18.82
C THR A 156 -3.23 12.00 -18.92
N LYS A 157 -3.29 13.25 -18.45
CA LYS A 157 -2.11 14.13 -18.43
C LYS A 157 -1.15 13.72 -17.32
N GLY A 158 -1.69 13.27 -16.20
CA GLY A 158 -0.95 12.77 -15.05
C GLY A 158 -1.06 11.26 -14.86
N GLU A 159 -0.20 10.72 -14.01
CA GLU A 159 -0.15 9.29 -13.68
C GLU A 159 -1.45 8.73 -13.07
N VAL A 160 -1.71 7.45 -13.31
CA VAL A 160 -2.78 6.65 -12.69
C VAL A 160 -2.14 5.49 -11.90
N MET A 161 -1.32 5.80 -10.91
CA MET A 161 -0.76 4.83 -9.97
C MET A 161 -1.75 4.42 -8.86
N PRO A 162 -2.66 5.28 -8.36
CA PRO A 162 -3.74 4.84 -7.51
C PRO A 162 -4.58 3.76 -8.22
N THR A 163 -5.01 2.75 -7.48
CA THR A 163 -5.90 1.71 -8.01
C THR A 163 -7.25 2.34 -8.33
N PRO A 164 -7.80 2.16 -9.56
CA PRO A 164 -9.14 2.65 -9.88
C PRO A 164 -10.22 2.06 -8.96
N ALA A 165 -11.45 2.57 -9.06
CA ALA A 165 -12.62 1.95 -8.45
C ALA A 165 -13.76 1.85 -9.46
N ILE A 166 -14.46 0.72 -9.48
CA ILE A 166 -15.61 0.48 -10.34
C ILE A 166 -16.87 0.69 -9.51
N TYR A 167 -17.80 1.49 -10.05
CA TYR A 167 -19.11 1.71 -9.48
C TYR A 167 -20.12 1.89 -10.61
N ASN A 168 -21.18 1.09 -10.59
CA ASN A 168 -22.13 0.95 -11.69
C ASN A 168 -21.40 0.66 -13.02
N ASP A 169 -21.75 1.37 -14.09
CA ASP A 169 -21.18 1.19 -15.43
C ASP A 169 -19.93 2.07 -15.68
N SER A 170 -19.18 2.41 -14.64
CA SER A 170 -18.09 3.37 -14.72
C SER A 170 -16.85 2.94 -13.92
N VAL A 171 -15.69 3.29 -14.47
CA VAL A 171 -14.39 3.25 -13.78
C VAL A 171 -14.03 4.66 -13.33
N TYR A 172 -13.81 4.84 -12.04
CA TYR A 172 -13.37 6.07 -11.43
C TYR A 172 -11.85 6.02 -11.24
N ILE A 173 -11.15 6.95 -11.90
CA ILE A 173 -9.69 7.09 -11.78
C ILE A 173 -9.35 8.46 -11.22
N VAL A 174 -8.43 8.47 -10.25
CA VAL A 174 -7.84 9.70 -9.71
C VAL A 174 -6.38 9.78 -10.14
N THR A 175 -5.92 10.99 -10.40
CA THR A 175 -4.73 11.17 -11.24
C THR A 175 -3.72 12.14 -10.66
N GLY A 176 -2.49 12.02 -11.15
CA GLY A 176 -1.40 12.95 -10.89
C GLY A 176 -1.59 14.36 -11.49
N ASP A 177 -2.66 14.59 -12.26
CA ASP A 177 -3.04 15.89 -12.83
C ASP A 177 -4.17 16.59 -12.06
N LYS A 178 -4.50 16.10 -10.87
CA LYS A 178 -5.48 16.68 -9.92
C LYS A 178 -6.94 16.45 -10.29
N HIS A 179 -7.26 15.44 -11.08
CA HIS A 179 -8.62 15.13 -11.47
C HIS A 179 -9.11 13.78 -10.94
N LEU A 180 -10.43 13.68 -10.81
CA LEU A 180 -11.18 12.46 -10.83
C LEU A 180 -11.85 12.37 -12.21
N TYR A 181 -11.66 11.26 -12.91
CA TYR A 181 -12.36 10.96 -14.15
C TYR A 181 -13.33 9.81 -13.93
N GLU A 182 -14.54 9.96 -14.46
CA GLU A 182 -15.48 8.86 -14.66
C GLU A 182 -15.36 8.39 -16.11
N VAL A 183 -14.93 7.15 -16.30
CA VAL A 183 -14.71 6.54 -17.61
C VAL A 183 -15.74 5.42 -17.80
N ASP A 184 -16.41 5.39 -18.94
CA ASP A 184 -17.36 4.35 -19.29
C ASP A 184 -16.70 2.96 -19.30
N LEU A 185 -17.29 2.02 -18.56
CA LEU A 185 -16.73 0.68 -18.36
C LEU A 185 -16.59 -0.12 -19.66
N VAL A 186 -17.47 0.13 -20.64
CA VAL A 186 -17.55 -0.62 -21.90
C VAL A 186 -16.70 0.03 -22.99
N SER A 187 -16.88 1.33 -23.23
CA SER A 187 -16.30 2.06 -24.36
C SER A 187 -14.98 2.76 -24.05
N GLY A 188 -14.64 2.95 -22.78
CA GLY A 188 -13.43 3.68 -22.37
C GLY A 188 -13.51 5.19 -22.57
N LYS A 189 -14.69 5.73 -22.88
CA LYS A 189 -14.90 7.18 -23.07
C LYS A 189 -15.20 7.86 -21.74
N THR A 190 -14.69 9.08 -21.57
CA THR A 190 -15.02 9.91 -20.41
C THR A 190 -16.50 10.26 -20.37
N LYS A 191 -17.13 10.01 -19.21
CA LYS A 191 -18.49 10.46 -18.88
C LYS A 191 -18.47 11.76 -18.09
N TRP A 192 -17.46 11.96 -17.26
CA TRP A 192 -17.36 13.11 -16.36
C TRP A 192 -15.93 13.34 -15.88
N GLU A 193 -15.62 14.60 -15.57
CA GLU A 193 -14.34 15.00 -15.00
C GLU A 193 -14.60 15.97 -13.84
N PHE A 194 -13.81 15.83 -12.78
CA PHE A 194 -13.89 16.68 -11.60
C PHE A 194 -12.49 17.10 -11.14
N ASN A 195 -12.28 18.40 -10.98
CA ASN A 195 -11.01 18.92 -10.48
C ASN A 195 -10.98 18.80 -8.94
N LEU A 196 -10.15 17.90 -8.42
CA LEU A 196 -9.94 17.69 -7.00
C LEU A 196 -9.09 18.79 -6.36
N GLY A 197 -8.34 19.56 -7.16
CA GLY A 197 -7.40 20.58 -6.70
C GLY A 197 -6.15 20.02 -6.01
N SER A 198 -6.05 18.70 -5.84
CA SER A 198 -4.94 17.99 -5.21
C SER A 198 -4.45 16.85 -6.10
N ILE A 199 -3.14 16.69 -6.19
CA ILE A 199 -2.51 15.50 -6.76
C ILE A 199 -2.84 14.32 -5.87
N ILE A 200 -3.29 13.22 -6.47
CA ILE A 200 -3.52 11.96 -5.78
C ILE A 200 -2.38 11.01 -6.14
N ASN A 201 -1.54 10.68 -5.15
CA ASN A 201 -0.28 10.02 -5.43
C ASN A 201 -0.36 8.50 -5.46
N MET A 202 -0.89 7.90 -4.40
CA MET A 202 -1.10 6.46 -4.22
C MET A 202 -2.41 6.18 -3.44
N SER A 203 -3.11 7.23 -2.97
CA SER A 203 -4.42 7.12 -2.32
C SER A 203 -5.45 6.63 -3.33
N SER A 204 -5.70 5.33 -3.29
CA SER A 204 -6.70 4.70 -4.15
C SER A 204 -8.09 5.13 -3.67
N PRO A 205 -8.99 5.58 -4.57
CA PRO A 205 -10.34 5.93 -4.19
C PRO A 205 -11.06 4.69 -3.65
N VAL A 206 -11.79 4.88 -2.55
CA VAL A 206 -12.65 3.85 -2.00
C VAL A 206 -14.10 4.29 -2.19
N ILE A 207 -14.92 3.41 -2.75
CA ILE A 207 -16.33 3.70 -2.99
C ILE A 207 -17.16 2.83 -2.05
N SER A 208 -18.04 3.48 -1.29
CA SER A 208 -19.07 2.80 -0.52
C SER A 208 -20.37 3.60 -0.53
N ASN A 209 -21.49 2.91 -0.76
CA ASN A 209 -22.84 3.49 -0.81
C ASN A 209 -22.94 4.75 -1.70
N GLY A 210 -22.33 4.70 -2.89
CA GLY A 210 -22.33 5.83 -3.83
C GLY A 210 -21.47 7.03 -3.41
N VAL A 211 -20.66 6.90 -2.37
CA VAL A 211 -19.72 7.94 -1.92
C VAL A 211 -18.29 7.49 -2.15
N LEU A 212 -17.51 8.31 -2.86
CA LEU A 212 -16.08 8.11 -3.09
C LEU A 212 -15.27 8.88 -2.04
N PHE A 213 -14.32 8.21 -1.40
CA PHE A 213 -13.38 8.79 -0.43
C PHE A 213 -11.95 8.74 -0.99
N VAL A 214 -11.22 9.85 -0.93
CA VAL A 214 -9.84 9.93 -1.44
C VAL A 214 -9.01 11.00 -0.72
N GLY A 215 -7.75 10.67 -0.44
CA GLY A 215 -6.78 11.59 0.17
C GLY A 215 -5.93 12.33 -0.86
N GLY A 216 -5.65 13.62 -0.65
CA GLY A 216 -4.87 14.45 -1.59
C GLY A 216 -3.61 15.07 -0.96
N SER A 217 -2.54 15.25 -1.75
CA SER A 217 -1.23 15.70 -1.21
C SER A 217 -0.93 17.21 -1.28
N ASN A 218 -1.65 18.00 -2.08
CA ASN A 218 -1.38 19.44 -2.14
C ASN A 218 -2.06 20.18 -0.99
N LYS A 219 -3.31 19.82 -0.71
CA LYS A 219 -4.10 20.36 0.40
C LYS A 219 -3.95 19.57 1.69
N GLU A 220 -3.42 18.34 1.60
CA GLU A 220 -3.35 17.38 2.71
C GLU A 220 -4.74 17.21 3.36
N ASN A 221 -5.65 16.71 2.53
CA ASN A 221 -7.08 16.62 2.80
C ASN A 221 -7.60 15.19 2.56
N LEU A 222 -8.73 14.88 3.18
CA LEU A 222 -9.60 13.75 2.81
C LEU A 222 -10.90 14.33 2.23
N LEU A 223 -11.25 13.90 1.02
CA LEU A 223 -12.45 14.34 0.31
C LEU A 223 -13.45 13.20 0.22
N ALA A 224 -14.72 13.50 0.47
CA ALA A 224 -15.85 12.63 0.16
C ALA A 224 -16.71 13.25 -0.95
N LEU A 225 -16.98 12.47 -2.00
CA LEU A 225 -17.76 12.89 -3.16
C LEU A 225 -19.00 12.00 -3.30
N ASP A 226 -20.17 12.60 -3.39
CA ASP A 226 -21.42 11.92 -3.76
C ASP A 226 -21.41 11.70 -5.28
N LEU A 227 -21.37 10.43 -5.72
CA LEU A 227 -21.21 10.08 -7.14
C LEU A 227 -22.49 10.28 -7.94
N ASP A 228 -23.66 10.09 -7.33
CA ASP A 228 -24.94 10.28 -7.99
C ASP A 228 -25.21 11.78 -8.20
N LYS A 229 -24.86 12.60 -7.21
CA LYS A 229 -25.00 14.06 -7.26
C LYS A 229 -23.79 14.77 -7.87
N ARG A 230 -22.69 14.05 -8.12
CA ARG A 230 -21.43 14.55 -8.69
C ARG A 230 -20.89 15.79 -7.96
N LYS A 231 -20.94 15.77 -6.62
CA LYS A 231 -20.55 16.91 -5.79
C LYS A 231 -19.82 16.50 -4.53
N ILE A 232 -18.98 17.39 -4.03
CA ILE A 232 -18.32 17.21 -2.73
C ILE A 232 -19.41 17.14 -1.66
N LYS A 233 -19.40 16.05 -0.90
CA LYS A 233 -20.23 15.86 0.29
C LYS A 233 -19.60 16.56 1.48
N TRP A 234 -18.29 16.40 1.65
CA TRP A 234 -17.47 17.10 2.62
C TRP A 234 -15.97 17.00 2.24
N GLU A 235 -15.16 17.90 2.79
CA GLU A 235 -13.71 17.92 2.66
C GLU A 235 -13.11 18.28 4.03
N THR A 236 -12.20 17.45 4.53
CA THR A 236 -11.53 17.65 5.83
C THR A 236 -10.05 17.86 5.60
N ASN A 237 -9.53 19.01 6.04
CA ASN A 237 -8.12 19.38 5.92
C ASN A 237 -7.34 18.99 7.18
N PHE A 238 -6.09 18.56 7.01
CA PHE A 238 -5.24 18.12 8.11
C PHE A 238 -4.00 19.04 8.20
N GLU A 239 -4.20 20.20 8.82
CA GLU A 239 -3.18 21.25 8.90
C GLU A 239 -1.86 20.77 9.52
N GLY A 240 -0.75 21.15 8.89
CA GLY A 240 0.60 20.80 9.32
C GLY A 240 0.93 19.32 9.20
N THR A 241 0.10 18.54 8.49
CA THR A 241 0.38 17.14 8.18
C THR A 241 0.85 16.97 6.74
N HIS A 242 1.35 15.79 6.40
CA HIS A 242 1.62 15.40 5.03
C HIS A 242 1.47 13.89 4.80
N GLY A 243 1.30 13.51 3.53
CA GLY A 243 1.30 12.12 3.09
C GLY A 243 -0.09 11.51 2.86
N LEU A 244 -1.18 12.28 2.99
CA LEU A 244 -2.54 11.79 2.79
C LEU A 244 -2.78 11.34 1.35
N GLY A 245 -2.15 12.03 0.40
CA GLY A 245 -2.18 11.64 -1.00
C GLY A 245 -1.58 10.26 -1.30
N ASP A 246 -0.82 9.67 -0.37
CA ASP A 246 -0.20 8.35 -0.55
C ASP A 246 -1.05 7.20 0.03
N ILE A 247 -2.10 7.48 0.80
CA ILE A 247 -2.77 6.48 1.64
C ILE A 247 -4.23 6.25 1.21
N PRO A 248 -4.59 5.04 0.75
CA PRO A 248 -5.98 4.66 0.55
C PRO A 248 -6.74 4.69 1.89
N PRO A 249 -7.91 5.35 1.98
CA PRO A 249 -8.75 5.29 3.17
C PRO A 249 -9.30 3.88 3.41
N ALA A 250 -9.70 3.57 4.64
CA ALA A 250 -10.45 2.35 4.96
C ALA A 250 -11.72 2.71 5.72
N LEU A 251 -12.78 1.92 5.59
CA LEU A 251 -14.06 2.18 6.24
C LEU A 251 -14.44 1.07 7.23
N TYR A 252 -15.16 1.46 8.28
CA TYR A 252 -15.87 0.56 9.20
C TYR A 252 -17.37 0.84 9.12
N ASN A 253 -18.15 -0.20 8.77
CA ASN A 253 -19.61 -0.19 8.65
C ASN A 253 -20.22 0.97 7.83
N ASN A 254 -19.46 1.58 6.91
CA ASN A 254 -19.85 2.79 6.18
C ASN A 254 -20.11 4.02 7.07
N GLU A 255 -19.70 3.97 8.33
CA GLU A 255 -19.92 4.99 9.35
C GLU A 255 -18.64 5.74 9.68
N ILE A 256 -17.50 5.05 9.70
CA ILE A 256 -16.21 5.63 10.08
C ILE A 256 -15.20 5.42 8.96
N VAL A 257 -14.51 6.49 8.56
CA VAL A 257 -13.40 6.48 7.60
C VAL A 257 -12.09 6.67 8.34
N PHE A 258 -11.10 5.83 8.04
CA PHE A 258 -9.76 5.88 8.61
C PHE A 258 -8.75 6.32 7.56
N VAL A 259 -7.91 7.27 7.95
CA VAL A 259 -6.73 7.72 7.19
C VAL A 259 -5.56 7.96 8.14
N THR A 260 -4.37 7.95 7.59
CA THR A 260 -3.14 8.19 8.35
C THR A 260 -2.37 9.35 7.76
N ALA A 261 -1.66 10.07 8.63
CA ALA A 261 -0.88 11.25 8.27
C ALA A 261 0.47 11.25 8.99
N LEU A 262 1.47 11.88 8.39
CA LEU A 262 2.66 12.30 9.11
C LEU A 262 2.56 13.76 9.53
N LYS A 263 3.16 14.09 10.68
CA LYS A 263 3.35 15.46 11.11
C LYS A 263 4.81 15.67 11.49
N GLU A 264 5.40 16.73 10.94
CA GLU A 264 6.79 17.05 11.23
C GLU A 264 6.93 17.35 12.74
N ASN A 265 7.88 16.66 13.37
CA ASN A 265 8.29 16.91 14.72
C ASN A 265 9.71 17.49 14.70
N SER A 266 9.79 18.81 14.83
CA SER A 266 11.06 19.55 14.85
C SER A 266 11.95 19.20 16.05
N LYS A 267 11.41 18.52 17.07
CA LYS A 267 12.17 18.08 18.24
C LYS A 267 12.51 16.60 18.12
N MET A 268 13.81 16.34 18.08
CA MET A 268 14.29 14.99 18.32
C MET A 268 14.00 14.55 19.74
N PRO A 269 13.64 13.28 19.97
CA PRO A 269 13.52 12.77 21.33
C PRO A 269 14.87 12.94 22.07
N PRO A 270 14.86 13.33 23.35
CA PRO A 270 16.04 13.32 24.21
C PRO A 270 16.78 11.98 24.15
N LEU A 271 18.11 12.02 24.23
CA LEU A 271 18.91 10.78 24.25
C LEU A 271 18.59 9.90 25.46
N LYS A 272 18.16 10.51 26.57
CA LYS A 272 17.67 9.82 27.76
C LYS A 272 16.44 8.97 27.45
N ASP A 273 15.42 9.53 26.81
CA ASP A 273 14.21 8.77 26.44
C ASP A 273 14.53 7.60 25.49
N ILE A 274 15.50 7.78 24.59
CA ILE A 274 15.99 6.71 23.72
C ILE A 274 16.71 5.64 24.55
N PHE A 275 17.50 6.03 25.54
CA PHE A 275 18.22 5.11 26.43
C PHE A 275 17.26 4.32 27.30
N ASP A 276 16.32 5.00 27.95
CA ASP A 276 15.33 4.38 28.83
C ASP A 276 14.46 3.39 28.04
N LYS A 277 14.16 3.68 26.77
CA LYS A 277 13.30 2.83 25.94
C LYS A 277 14.03 1.74 25.15
N TYR A 278 15.24 2.01 24.66
CA TYR A 278 15.92 1.15 23.68
C TYR A 278 17.35 0.74 24.11
N GLY A 279 17.81 1.21 25.26
CA GLY A 279 19.11 0.86 25.84
C GLY A 279 20.33 1.49 25.14
N THR A 280 21.50 1.25 25.75
CA THR A 280 22.79 1.88 25.41
C THR A 280 23.15 1.79 23.93
N VAL A 281 22.95 0.62 23.32
CA VAL A 281 23.35 0.37 21.93
C VAL A 281 22.57 1.26 20.97
N ARG A 282 21.26 1.43 21.19
CA ARG A 282 20.44 2.27 20.33
C ARG A 282 20.74 3.75 20.55
N THR A 283 20.94 4.17 21.79
CA THR A 283 21.32 5.54 22.13
C THR A 283 22.62 5.94 21.45
N TYR A 284 23.64 5.08 21.50
CA TYR A 284 24.91 5.34 20.84
C TYR A 284 24.75 5.47 19.31
N LYS A 285 23.97 4.58 18.68
CA LYS A 285 23.65 4.70 17.23
C LYS A 285 23.02 6.04 16.89
N GLU A 286 22.07 6.50 17.69
CA GLU A 286 21.41 7.79 17.46
C GLU A 286 22.35 8.97 17.73
N ILE A 287 23.28 8.89 18.70
CA ILE A 287 24.34 9.91 18.90
C ILE A 287 25.21 10.03 17.65
N VAL A 288 25.76 8.90 17.18
CA VAL A 288 26.63 8.86 15.99
C VAL A 288 25.89 9.39 14.77
N LYS A 289 24.65 8.97 14.58
CA LYS A 289 23.80 9.43 13.47
C LYS A 289 23.53 10.94 13.55
N ARG A 290 23.22 11.48 14.74
CA ARG A 290 23.01 12.91 14.98
C ARG A 290 24.26 13.74 14.65
N ALA A 291 25.44 13.24 14.98
CA ALA A 291 26.69 13.93 14.72
C ALA A 291 27.15 13.83 13.25
N LEU A 292 27.08 12.64 12.66
CA LEU A 292 27.72 12.38 11.35
C LEU A 292 26.81 12.66 10.16
N LYS A 293 25.50 12.41 10.25
CA LYS A 293 24.63 12.50 9.07
C LYS A 293 24.61 13.92 8.46
N PRO A 294 24.45 14.99 9.26
CA PRO A 294 24.51 16.36 8.72
C PRO A 294 25.86 16.70 8.07
N VAL A 295 26.96 16.13 8.58
CA VAL A 295 28.32 16.35 8.06
C VAL A 295 28.55 15.60 6.74
N ILE A 296 27.98 14.40 6.60
CA ILE A 296 28.20 13.51 5.45
C ILE A 296 27.37 13.92 4.23
N ASP A 297 26.10 14.26 4.42
CA ASP A 297 25.18 14.47 3.30
C ASP A 297 24.40 15.80 3.38
N GLY A 298 24.71 16.65 4.36
CA GLY A 298 24.02 17.92 4.57
C GLY A 298 22.57 17.78 5.05
N SER A 299 22.08 16.57 5.34
CA SER A 299 20.68 16.36 5.70
C SER A 299 20.38 16.74 7.15
N VAL A 300 19.32 17.52 7.32
CA VAL A 300 18.68 17.71 8.62
C VAL A 300 17.96 16.41 8.98
N LEU A 301 18.23 15.90 10.16
CA LEU A 301 17.53 14.73 10.67
C LEU A 301 16.11 15.12 11.10
N GLN A 302 15.17 14.97 10.16
CA GLN A 302 13.76 15.16 10.42
C GLN A 302 13.19 13.97 11.20
N ASN A 303 12.44 14.28 12.24
CA ASN A 303 11.65 13.33 13.01
C ASN A 303 10.18 13.58 12.68
N GLU A 304 9.42 12.51 12.54
CA GLU A 304 8.02 12.57 12.15
C GLU A 304 7.19 11.90 13.23
N GLU A 305 5.96 12.34 13.39
CA GLU A 305 4.93 11.66 14.16
C GLU A 305 3.93 11.01 13.21
N HIS A 306 3.53 9.77 13.50
CA HIS A 306 2.54 9.06 12.71
C HIS A 306 1.20 9.12 13.42
N TYR A 307 0.18 9.62 12.73
CA TYR A 307 -1.16 9.74 13.26
C TYR A 307 -2.14 8.85 12.47
N LEU A 308 -3.06 8.24 13.20
CA LEU A 308 -4.28 7.62 12.67
C LEU A 308 -5.47 8.51 13.04
N TYR A 309 -6.34 8.78 12.08
CA TYR A 309 -7.55 9.57 12.24
C TYR A 309 -8.76 8.70 11.93
N ALA A 310 -9.81 8.88 12.71
CA ALA A 310 -11.14 8.39 12.42
C ALA A 310 -12.07 9.57 12.15
N LEU A 311 -12.83 9.49 11.08
CA LEU A 311 -13.75 10.52 10.65
C LEU A 311 -15.14 9.91 10.46
N ASP A 312 -16.18 10.65 10.80
CA ASP A 312 -17.54 10.28 10.46
C ASP A 312 -17.71 10.33 8.92
N ALA A 313 -18.16 9.22 8.34
CA ALA A 313 -18.29 9.08 6.89
C ALA A 313 -19.41 9.95 6.31
N LYS A 314 -20.36 10.40 7.13
CA LYS A 314 -21.48 11.22 6.72
C LYS A 314 -21.08 12.69 6.59
N ASN A 315 -20.34 13.25 7.53
CA ASN A 315 -20.05 14.69 7.59
C ASN A 315 -18.55 15.07 7.58
N GLY A 316 -17.63 14.10 7.72
CA GLY A 316 -16.19 14.35 7.71
C GLY A 316 -15.65 14.90 9.04
N GLU A 317 -16.43 14.90 10.11
CA GLU A 317 -15.96 15.31 11.44
C GLU A 317 -14.96 14.30 11.98
N VAL A 318 -13.83 14.79 12.51
CA VAL A 318 -12.83 13.94 13.17
C VAL A 318 -13.41 13.45 14.49
N LEU A 319 -13.73 12.14 14.56
CA LEU A 319 -14.20 11.48 15.76
C LEU A 319 -13.09 11.33 16.79
N TRP A 320 -11.92 10.90 16.33
CA TRP A 320 -10.73 10.81 17.15
C TRP A 320 -9.45 10.84 16.31
N LYS A 321 -8.34 11.14 17.00
CA LYS A 321 -6.98 11.15 16.45
C LYS A 321 -6.04 10.45 17.41
N LYS A 322 -5.27 9.49 16.92
CA LYS A 322 -4.28 8.73 17.71
C LYS A 322 -2.87 8.95 17.21
N ASN A 323 -1.96 9.35 18.09
CA ASN A 323 -0.51 9.33 17.84
C ASN A 323 -0.02 7.87 18.00
N LEU A 324 0.48 7.29 16.93
CA LEU A 324 1.05 5.94 16.91
C LEU A 324 2.52 5.94 17.34
N GLY A 325 3.16 7.10 17.40
CA GLY A 325 4.54 7.29 17.82
C GLY A 325 5.33 8.07 16.80
N ASN A 326 6.64 8.19 17.07
CA ASN A 326 7.56 8.96 16.24
C ASN A 326 8.69 8.12 15.66
N GLY A 327 9.32 8.65 14.63
CA GLY A 327 10.47 8.02 14.01
C GLY A 327 11.14 8.90 12.97
N ALA A 328 12.36 8.51 12.61
CA ALA A 328 13.12 9.22 11.60
C ALA A 328 12.39 9.22 10.25
N TRP A 329 12.46 10.35 9.56
CA TRP A 329 11.87 10.52 8.24
C TRP A 329 12.33 9.45 7.25
N VAL A 330 11.39 8.96 6.45
CA VAL A 330 11.63 7.98 5.37
C VAL A 330 11.29 8.59 4.01
N LYS A 331 12.16 8.36 3.01
CA LYS A 331 12.09 9.05 1.72
C LYS A 331 10.85 8.77 0.89
N ASN A 332 10.32 7.55 0.94
CA ASN A 332 9.16 7.14 0.15
C ASN A 332 8.23 6.27 1.02
N ASN A 333 6.93 6.29 0.72
CA ASN A 333 5.89 5.50 1.40
C ASN A 333 5.90 5.80 2.91
N LYS A 334 5.46 7.02 3.22
CA LYS A 334 5.67 7.68 4.50
C LYS A 334 4.74 7.17 5.61
N SER A 335 3.64 6.54 5.22
CA SER A 335 2.62 6.03 6.12
C SER A 335 2.11 4.68 5.62
N GLY A 336 1.55 3.87 6.52
CA GLY A 336 1.00 2.55 6.17
C GLY A 336 -0.51 2.64 6.00
N ALA A 337 -1.03 1.95 4.98
CA ALA A 337 -2.45 1.93 4.70
C ALA A 337 -3.24 1.15 5.78
N PRO A 338 -4.32 1.72 6.32
CA PRO A 338 -5.16 1.04 7.30
C PRO A 338 -5.99 -0.08 6.64
N MET A 339 -6.21 -1.14 7.40
CA MET A 339 -7.16 -2.21 7.10
C MET A 339 -8.07 -2.41 8.31
N VAL A 340 -9.37 -2.51 8.07
CA VAL A 340 -10.37 -2.72 9.11
C VAL A 340 -10.78 -4.19 9.13
N TYR A 341 -10.69 -4.82 10.31
CA TYR A 341 -11.19 -6.16 10.52
C TYR A 341 -11.84 -6.27 11.89
N LYS A 342 -13.13 -6.65 11.91
CA LYS A 342 -13.98 -6.60 13.10
C LYS A 342 -13.93 -5.20 13.72
N ASN A 343 -13.70 -5.09 15.02
CA ASN A 343 -13.69 -3.82 15.75
C ASN A 343 -12.31 -3.14 15.77
N ASN A 344 -11.39 -3.51 14.88
CA ASN A 344 -10.02 -3.03 14.91
C ASN A 344 -9.55 -2.48 13.56
N VAL A 345 -8.76 -1.42 13.61
CA VAL A 345 -7.89 -0.95 12.54
C VAL A 345 -6.50 -1.55 12.73
N TYR A 346 -5.98 -2.22 11.71
CA TYR A 346 -4.63 -2.76 11.65
C TYR A 346 -3.79 -1.99 10.64
N LEU A 347 -2.57 -1.64 11.02
CA LEU A 347 -1.64 -0.97 10.13
C LEU A 347 -0.17 -1.12 10.56
N GLY A 348 0.71 -1.06 9.56
CA GLY A 348 2.14 -0.86 9.78
C GLY A 348 2.50 0.64 9.80
N SER A 349 3.57 0.98 10.50
CA SER A 349 4.15 2.32 10.47
C SER A 349 5.60 2.28 10.01
N PRO A 350 5.92 2.84 8.83
CA PRO A 350 7.29 2.89 8.33
C PRO A 350 8.27 3.61 9.26
N ILE A 351 7.80 4.66 9.95
CA ILE A 351 8.66 5.49 10.81
C ILE A 351 8.85 4.89 12.20
N THR A 352 7.79 4.36 12.82
CA THR A 352 7.90 3.74 14.16
C THR A 352 8.40 2.30 14.09
N LYS A 353 8.34 1.67 12.90
CA LYS A 353 8.75 0.28 12.64
C LYS A 353 7.98 -0.74 13.46
N LYS A 354 6.71 -0.41 13.71
CA LYS A 354 5.77 -1.22 14.47
C LYS A 354 4.56 -1.60 13.63
N TYR A 355 3.89 -2.66 14.05
CA TYR A 355 2.51 -2.97 13.69
C TYR A 355 1.60 -2.51 14.83
N TYR A 356 0.38 -2.11 14.50
CA TYR A 356 -0.61 -1.64 15.46
C TYR A 356 -1.95 -2.33 15.22
N SER A 357 -2.66 -2.57 16.31
CA SER A 357 -4.11 -2.74 16.35
C SER A 357 -4.71 -1.61 17.17
N VAL A 358 -5.71 -0.93 16.63
CA VAL A 358 -6.38 0.22 17.24
C VAL A 358 -7.89 -0.01 17.21
N ASP A 359 -8.58 0.21 18.31
CA ASP A 359 -10.05 0.09 18.34
C ASP A 359 -10.70 1.13 17.43
N VAL A 360 -11.68 0.68 16.63
CA VAL A 360 -12.34 1.53 15.60
C VAL A 360 -13.12 2.69 16.20
N LYS A 361 -13.63 2.58 17.43
CA LYS A 361 -14.50 3.60 18.06
C LYS A 361 -13.74 4.51 19.01
N SER A 362 -12.87 3.97 19.86
CA SER A 362 -12.16 4.75 20.89
C SER A 362 -10.83 5.30 20.42
N GLY A 363 -10.21 4.71 19.39
CA GLY A 363 -8.84 5.04 19.00
C GLY A 363 -7.77 4.55 19.98
N GLU A 364 -8.13 3.69 20.94
CA GLU A 364 -7.18 3.07 21.86
C GLU A 364 -6.33 2.04 21.13
N ILE A 365 -5.03 2.01 21.41
CA ILE A 365 -4.14 0.98 20.89
C ILE A 365 -4.40 -0.28 21.72
N ASN A 366 -4.93 -1.31 21.09
CA ASN A 366 -5.14 -2.62 21.72
C ASN A 366 -3.81 -3.34 21.92
N TRP A 367 -2.96 -3.28 20.89
CA TRP A 367 -1.59 -3.78 20.96
C TRP A 367 -0.73 -3.13 19.88
N ASP A 368 0.58 -3.13 20.12
CA ASP A 368 1.59 -2.82 19.12
C ASP A 368 2.75 -3.81 19.20
N TYR A 369 3.47 -3.98 18.08
CA TYR A 369 4.57 -4.94 18.00
C TYR A 369 5.77 -4.34 17.25
N GLU A 370 6.96 -4.37 17.85
CA GLU A 370 8.20 -3.88 17.23
C GLU A 370 8.79 -4.89 16.25
N VAL A 371 8.91 -4.47 14.99
CA VAL A 371 9.37 -5.31 13.88
C VAL A 371 10.83 -5.01 13.52
N GLY A 372 11.24 -3.73 13.66
CA GLY A 372 12.60 -3.26 13.33
C GLY A 372 12.84 -3.01 11.83
N PHE A 373 11.93 -3.44 10.96
CA PHE A 373 11.94 -3.19 9.51
C PHE A 373 10.92 -2.13 9.10
N LEU A 374 11.02 -1.64 7.87
CA LEU A 374 10.00 -0.75 7.30
C LEU A 374 8.75 -1.57 6.99
N THR A 375 7.61 -1.13 7.50
CA THR A 375 6.31 -1.77 7.34
C THR A 375 5.38 -0.81 6.59
N LYS A 376 5.08 -1.11 5.32
CA LYS A 376 4.25 -0.22 4.47
C LYS A 376 3.15 -0.94 3.70
N ALA A 377 3.18 -2.26 3.66
CA ALA A 377 2.13 -3.04 3.03
C ALA A 377 0.89 -3.04 3.95
N PRO A 378 -0.33 -2.88 3.40
CA PRO A 378 -1.55 -3.09 4.19
C PRO A 378 -1.62 -4.55 4.65
N PRO A 379 -2.02 -4.83 5.89
CA PRO A 379 -2.24 -6.18 6.38
C PRO A 379 -3.51 -6.83 5.78
N VAL A 380 -3.65 -8.13 5.98
CA VAL A 380 -4.87 -8.93 5.68
C VAL A 380 -5.23 -9.77 6.89
N ALA A 381 -6.52 -9.99 7.17
CA ALA A 381 -6.95 -10.75 8.34
C ALA A 381 -8.11 -11.71 8.05
N GLU A 382 -7.98 -12.93 8.55
CA GLU A 382 -8.96 -14.02 8.45
C GLU A 382 -8.91 -14.87 9.73
N LYS A 383 -10.04 -15.45 10.16
CA LYS A 383 -10.09 -16.42 11.27
C LYS A 383 -9.38 -15.96 12.56
N ASN A 384 -9.57 -14.69 12.95
CA ASN A 384 -8.90 -14.07 14.11
C ASN A 384 -7.37 -13.94 14.00
N ILE A 385 -6.80 -14.07 12.80
CA ILE A 385 -5.37 -13.91 12.57
C ILE A 385 -5.16 -12.75 11.61
N VAL A 386 -4.22 -11.87 11.93
CA VAL A 386 -3.79 -10.79 11.05
C VAL A 386 -2.37 -11.06 10.54
N TYR A 387 -2.18 -10.90 9.24
CA TYR A 387 -0.93 -11.13 8.54
C TYR A 387 -0.35 -9.80 8.06
N PHE A 388 0.90 -9.56 8.40
CA PHE A 388 1.67 -8.41 7.95
C PHE A 388 2.85 -8.85 7.10
N THR A 389 3.23 -8.00 6.14
CA THR A 389 4.45 -8.17 5.35
C THR A 389 5.38 -6.98 5.47
N ASP A 390 6.68 -7.22 5.25
CA ASP A 390 7.70 -6.18 5.41
C ASP A 390 8.80 -6.21 4.33
N VAL A 391 9.66 -5.19 4.37
CA VAL A 391 10.80 -5.04 3.45
C VAL A 391 11.93 -6.03 3.72
N GLY A 392 11.91 -6.75 4.84
CA GLY A 392 12.85 -7.83 5.17
C GLY A 392 12.50 -9.16 4.52
N GLY A 393 11.33 -9.24 3.88
CA GLY A 393 10.86 -10.44 3.20
C GLY A 393 9.98 -11.32 4.08
N TYR A 394 9.55 -10.85 5.25
CA TYR A 394 8.79 -11.67 6.19
C TYR A 394 7.29 -11.50 6.00
N VAL A 395 6.57 -12.61 6.18
CA VAL A 395 5.16 -12.65 6.51
C VAL A 395 5.04 -13.02 7.99
N SER A 396 4.41 -12.17 8.79
CA SER A 396 4.21 -12.40 10.23
C SER A 396 2.72 -12.52 10.53
N ALA A 397 2.32 -13.58 11.21
CA ALA A 397 0.96 -13.85 11.64
C ALA A 397 0.80 -13.53 13.13
N PHE A 398 -0.26 -12.81 13.49
CA PHE A 398 -0.56 -12.45 14.87
C PHE A 398 -1.99 -12.80 15.23
N ASP A 399 -2.23 -13.17 16.49
CA ASP A 399 -3.58 -13.18 17.01
C ASP A 399 -4.15 -11.76 16.94
N SER A 400 -5.28 -11.63 16.27
CA SER A 400 -5.89 -10.34 15.96
C SER A 400 -6.32 -9.56 17.21
N LYS A 401 -6.62 -10.25 18.32
CA LYS A 401 -7.09 -9.65 19.57
C LYS A 401 -5.95 -9.41 20.55
N ALA A 402 -5.12 -10.42 20.81
CA ALA A 402 -4.06 -10.39 21.80
C ALA A 402 -2.75 -9.77 21.29
N GLY A 403 -2.52 -9.76 19.97
CA GLY A 403 -1.27 -9.28 19.38
C GLY A 403 -0.10 -10.25 19.56
N GLU A 404 -0.37 -11.48 19.95
CA GLU A 404 0.64 -12.54 20.09
C GLU A 404 1.13 -12.98 18.72
N LEU A 405 2.46 -13.11 18.56
CA LEU A 405 3.05 -13.62 17.32
C LEU A 405 2.78 -15.14 17.22
N LEU A 406 1.98 -15.54 16.25
CA LEU A 406 1.62 -16.94 15.98
C LEU A 406 2.61 -17.63 15.03
N GLY A 407 3.33 -16.85 14.23
CA GLY A 407 4.39 -17.37 13.37
C GLY A 407 4.98 -16.31 12.45
N ARG A 408 6.16 -16.59 11.92
CA ARG A 408 6.88 -15.71 11.00
C ARG A 408 7.67 -16.53 9.98
N LYS A 409 7.36 -16.34 8.70
CA LYS A 409 7.98 -17.04 7.57
C LYS A 409 8.71 -16.05 6.67
N GLN A 410 9.94 -16.35 6.29
CA GLN A 410 10.72 -15.56 5.35
C GLN A 410 10.46 -16.06 3.92
N LEU A 411 10.03 -15.14 3.06
CA LEU A 411 9.95 -15.33 1.62
C LEU A 411 11.11 -14.56 0.94
N GLY A 412 11.20 -14.66 -0.39
CA GLY A 412 12.26 -13.98 -1.12
C GLY A 412 11.91 -12.52 -1.43
N GLY A 413 12.92 -11.65 -1.42
CA GLY A 413 12.79 -10.25 -1.81
C GLY A 413 12.11 -9.37 -0.77
N LYS A 414 11.60 -8.21 -1.20
CA LYS A 414 10.88 -7.27 -0.33
C LYS A 414 9.38 -7.43 -0.58
N LEU A 415 8.61 -7.68 0.46
CA LEU A 415 7.16 -7.93 0.38
C LEU A 415 6.32 -6.67 0.62
N ALA A 416 6.86 -5.50 0.32
CA ALA A 416 6.16 -4.24 0.47
C ALA A 416 6.56 -3.30 -0.69
N PRO A 417 5.64 -2.54 -1.33
CA PRO A 417 4.34 -2.14 -0.79
C PRO A 417 3.18 -3.07 -1.13
N SER A 418 3.42 -4.13 -1.92
CA SER A 418 2.41 -5.15 -2.21
C SER A 418 1.83 -5.71 -0.91
N GLY A 419 0.52 -5.58 -0.71
CA GLY A 419 -0.18 -6.18 0.42
C GLY A 419 -0.50 -7.64 0.16
N PRO A 420 -0.43 -8.54 1.16
CA PRO A 420 -0.91 -9.91 1.01
C PRO A 420 -2.43 -9.95 0.84
N ILE A 421 -2.93 -10.94 0.12
CA ILE A 421 -4.36 -11.31 0.05
C ILE A 421 -4.53 -12.74 0.56
N ILE A 422 -5.76 -13.12 0.89
CA ILE A 422 -6.10 -14.52 1.24
C ILE A 422 -7.20 -15.03 0.32
N MET A 423 -6.95 -16.16 -0.33
CA MET A 423 -7.92 -16.89 -1.16
C MET A 423 -7.97 -18.33 -0.64
N ASN A 424 -9.11 -18.75 -0.08
CA ASN A 424 -9.31 -20.10 0.46
C ASN A 424 -8.17 -20.55 1.40
N HIS A 425 -7.83 -19.69 2.37
CA HIS A 425 -6.75 -19.94 3.34
C HIS A 425 -5.34 -20.03 2.74
N ASN A 426 -5.14 -19.64 1.48
CA ASN A 426 -3.83 -19.44 0.87
C ASN A 426 -3.49 -17.95 0.88
N LEU A 427 -2.37 -17.59 1.49
CA LEU A 427 -1.81 -16.26 1.44
C LEU A 427 -1.07 -16.06 0.12
N ILE A 428 -1.33 -14.95 -0.56
CA ILE A 428 -0.71 -14.61 -1.85
C ILE A 428 -0.11 -13.21 -1.74
N VAL A 429 1.15 -13.02 -2.12
CA VAL A 429 1.84 -11.74 -2.01
C VAL A 429 2.88 -11.53 -3.10
N GLY A 430 2.91 -10.31 -3.66
CA GLY A 430 3.93 -9.90 -4.63
C GLY A 430 5.24 -9.47 -3.97
N SER A 431 6.35 -9.73 -4.64
CA SER A 431 7.69 -9.38 -4.15
C SER A 431 8.50 -8.58 -5.16
N GLN A 432 9.39 -7.73 -4.64
CA GLN A 432 10.37 -7.00 -5.44
C GLN A 432 11.54 -7.86 -5.95
N ASN A 433 11.48 -9.19 -5.84
CA ASN A 433 12.40 -10.10 -6.54
C ASN A 433 11.78 -10.72 -7.80
N SER A 434 10.75 -10.07 -8.35
CA SER A 434 10.04 -10.49 -9.56
C SER A 434 9.33 -11.83 -9.39
N LYS A 435 8.81 -12.10 -8.18
CA LYS A 435 7.97 -13.27 -7.90
C LYS A 435 6.72 -12.89 -7.13
N VAL A 436 5.61 -13.57 -7.43
CA VAL A 436 4.47 -13.71 -6.51
C VAL A 436 4.64 -15.02 -5.77
N TYR A 437 4.42 -15.00 -4.46
CA TYR A 437 4.42 -16.18 -3.60
C TYR A 437 2.98 -16.52 -3.22
N ALA A 438 2.60 -17.78 -3.34
CA ALA A 438 1.35 -18.33 -2.84
C ALA A 438 1.67 -19.52 -1.93
N LEU A 439 1.13 -19.51 -0.71
CA LEU A 439 1.37 -20.55 0.29
C LEU A 439 0.16 -20.66 1.23
N PRO A 440 -0.11 -21.83 1.83
CA PRO A 440 -1.10 -21.94 2.89
C PRO A 440 -0.82 -20.99 4.05
N THR A 441 -1.86 -20.49 4.69
CA THR A 441 -1.73 -19.73 5.94
C THR A 441 -1.13 -20.57 7.07
N ASN A 442 -1.48 -21.86 7.14
CA ASN A 442 -0.92 -22.82 8.11
C ASN A 442 0.60 -22.99 7.99
N ASP A 443 1.16 -22.79 6.80
CA ASP A 443 2.61 -22.84 6.58
C ASP A 443 3.35 -21.67 7.26
N ILE A 444 2.64 -20.60 7.60
CA ILE A 444 3.14 -19.43 8.32
C ILE A 444 2.95 -19.63 9.82
N LEU A 445 1.82 -20.22 10.24
CA LEU A 445 1.56 -20.51 11.65
C LEU A 445 2.62 -21.49 12.19
N GLY A 446 3.18 -21.20 13.37
CA GLY A 446 4.23 -22.01 13.98
C GLY A 446 5.63 -21.87 13.36
N SER A 447 5.78 -21.17 12.23
CA SER A 447 7.09 -20.83 11.68
C SER A 447 7.80 -19.78 12.54
N ASN A 448 9.13 -19.85 12.64
CA ASN A 448 9.93 -19.01 13.55
C ASN A 448 11.19 -18.44 12.87
N ASP A 449 11.07 -18.06 11.60
CA ASP A 449 12.18 -17.52 10.84
C ASP A 449 12.66 -16.21 11.45
N LYS A 450 13.94 -16.18 11.84
CA LYS A 450 14.54 -15.03 12.51
C LYS A 450 15.23 -14.10 11.51
N PRO A 451 15.08 -12.78 11.68
CA PRO A 451 15.90 -11.81 11.00
C PRO A 451 17.39 -12.15 11.12
N LYS A 452 18.10 -12.28 9.99
CA LYS A 452 19.56 -12.45 10.01
C LYS A 452 20.19 -11.24 10.70
N SER A 453 20.77 -11.48 11.87
CA SER A 453 21.57 -10.50 12.62
C SER A 453 22.93 -10.33 11.94
N ASN A 454 23.15 -9.23 11.22
CA ASN A 454 24.46 -8.88 10.67
C ASN A 454 25.35 -8.23 11.75
N SER A 455 25.57 -8.93 12.87
CA SER A 455 26.38 -8.47 13.99
C SER A 455 27.83 -8.15 13.59
N LEU A 456 28.40 -8.87 12.61
CA LEU A 456 29.76 -8.64 12.11
C LEU A 456 29.91 -7.32 11.35
N VAL A 457 28.94 -6.97 10.49
CA VAL A 457 28.90 -5.66 9.81
C VAL A 457 28.72 -4.55 10.84
N PHE A 458 27.86 -4.78 11.83
CA PHE A 458 27.64 -3.86 12.93
C PHE A 458 28.93 -3.61 13.73
N ILE A 459 29.69 -4.65 14.09
CA ILE A 459 30.95 -4.50 14.82
C ILE A 459 32.01 -3.78 13.98
N GLY A 460 32.11 -4.12 12.69
CA GLY A 460 33.04 -3.48 11.77
C GLY A 460 32.82 -1.98 11.64
N TYR A 461 31.58 -1.56 11.35
CA TYR A 461 31.26 -0.13 11.15
C TYR A 461 31.28 0.70 12.42
N ILE A 462 30.94 0.10 13.56
CA ILE A 462 30.73 0.85 14.82
C ILE A 462 31.98 0.84 15.70
N TYR A 463 32.73 -0.25 15.74
CA TYR A 463 33.90 -0.35 16.60
C TYR A 463 35.20 -0.28 15.80
N ILE A 464 35.32 -1.07 14.73
CA ILE A 464 36.60 -1.20 14.02
C ILE A 464 36.94 0.06 13.24
N ILE A 465 36.01 0.59 12.44
CA ILE A 465 36.28 1.79 11.62
C ILE A 465 36.58 3.03 12.49
N PRO A 466 35.78 3.38 13.53
CA PRO A 466 36.10 4.53 14.38
C PRO A 466 37.39 4.35 15.17
N PHE A 467 37.71 3.13 15.61
CA PHE A 467 38.97 2.82 16.27
C PHE A 467 40.17 3.00 15.34
N LEU A 468 40.09 2.53 14.10
CA LEU A 468 41.12 2.74 13.08
C LEU A 468 41.29 4.22 12.73
N ILE A 469 40.18 4.97 12.64
CA ILE A 469 40.23 6.42 12.43
C ILE A 469 40.90 7.12 13.62
N LEU A 470 40.58 6.74 14.86
CA LEU A 470 41.21 7.28 16.06
C LEU A 470 42.72 7.03 16.06
N ILE A 471 43.13 5.80 15.71
CA ILE A 471 44.54 5.43 15.55
C ILE A 471 45.22 6.32 14.51
N ALA A 472 44.63 6.46 13.32
CA ALA A 472 45.16 7.31 12.25
C ALA A 472 45.28 8.78 12.67
N LEU A 473 44.31 9.30 13.44
CA LEU A 473 44.32 10.65 14.01
C LEU A 473 45.45 10.82 15.02
N VAL A 474 45.66 9.85 15.91
CA VAL A 474 46.76 9.86 16.88
C VAL A 474 48.12 9.83 16.18
N PHE A 475 48.27 8.99 15.14
CA PHE A 475 49.50 8.96 14.34
C PHE A 475 49.72 10.27 13.58
N SER A 476 48.68 10.84 12.98
CA SER A 476 48.75 12.12 12.25
C SER A 476 49.12 13.27 13.19
N LEU A 477 48.50 13.34 14.37
CA LEU A 477 48.84 14.32 15.41
C LEU A 477 50.28 14.14 15.88
N ARG A 478 50.73 12.89 16.15
CA ARG A 478 52.13 12.61 16.49
C ARG A 478 53.11 13.06 15.41
N TYR A 479 52.79 12.82 14.15
CA TYR A 479 53.59 13.27 13.02
C TYR A 479 53.67 14.81 12.96
N LEU A 480 52.53 15.49 13.10
CA LEU A 480 52.47 16.96 13.13
C LEU A 480 53.26 17.54 14.31
N PHE A 481 53.18 16.94 15.51
CA PHE A 481 53.97 17.34 16.67
C PHE A 481 55.48 17.13 16.46
N LYS A 482 55.90 16.02 15.83
CA LYS A 482 57.30 15.80 15.46
C LYS A 482 57.79 16.81 14.42
N LYS A 483 57.00 17.08 13.38
CA LYS A 483 57.30 18.08 12.35
C LYS A 483 57.43 19.49 12.96
N ARG A 484 56.52 19.87 13.87
CA ARG A 484 56.56 21.15 14.60
C ARG A 484 57.77 21.26 15.52
N LYS A 485 58.17 20.19 16.21
CA LYS A 485 59.41 20.16 17.01
C LYS A 485 60.67 20.29 16.13
N LYS A 486 60.69 19.65 14.95
CA LYS A 486 61.80 19.78 13.99
C LYS A 486 61.93 21.21 13.47
N LEU A 487 60.83 21.81 13.02
CA LEU A 487 60.79 23.22 12.58
C LEU A 487 61.24 24.20 13.67
N LYS A 488 60.86 23.98 14.94
CA LYS A 488 61.33 24.80 16.07
C LYS A 488 62.83 24.60 16.38
N LYS A 489 63.38 23.42 16.09
CA LYS A 489 64.81 23.13 16.27
C LYS A 489 65.63 23.78 15.16
N ASP A 490 65.16 23.69 13.92
CA ASP A 490 65.81 24.29 12.75
C ASP A 490 65.79 25.84 12.85
N TYR A 491 64.73 26.45 13.38
CA TYR A 491 64.66 27.89 13.66
C TYR A 491 65.65 28.36 14.76
N LYS A 492 65.98 27.48 15.73
CA LYS A 492 66.94 27.77 16.80
C LYS A 492 68.41 27.60 16.39
N VAL A 493 68.66 26.95 15.25
CA VAL A 493 70.01 26.77 14.69
C VAL A 493 70.30 27.85 13.64
N ALA A 494 69.26 28.51 13.10
CA ALA A 494 69.35 29.63 12.17
C ALA A 494 69.30 31.03 12.85
N SER A 495 69.12 31.08 14.18
CA SER A 495 69.22 32.26 15.04
C SER A 495 70.47 32.14 15.91
#